data_AF-A0A961NLJ2-F1
#
_entry.id   AF-A0A961NLJ2-F1
#
_cell.length_a   1.000
_cell.length_b   1.000
_cell.length_c   1.000
_cell.angle_alpha   90.00
_cell.angle_beta   90.00
_cell.angle_gamma   90.00
#
_symmetry.space_group_name_H-M   'P 1'
#
loop_
_entity.id
_entity.type
_entity.pdbx_description
1 polymer ?
#
loop_
_entity_poly.entity_id
_entity_poly.type
_entity_poly.pdbx_seq_one_letter_code
_entity_poly.pdbx_strand_id
1 'polypeptide(L)'
;MILGIGTDIIENHRIGEVYRRYGHRFLNRIFTEEEIQYAESHEDPVPYLAARFAVKEAAVKALNIQGGQGISWKDVEVVGKIFGKKQ
;
A
#
# COMPACT_ATOMS: atom_id res chain seq x y z
N MET A 1 21.51 -14.78 4.27
CA MET A 1 22.02 -13.42 4.00
C MET A 1 20.82 -12.53 3.74
N ILE A 2 20.72 -11.37 4.38
CA ILE A 2 19.61 -10.40 4.16
C ILE A 2 20.03 -9.47 3.02
N LEU A 3 19.16 -9.29 2.01
CA LEU A 3 19.45 -8.45 0.83
C LEU A 3 19.19 -6.95 1.08
N GLY A 4 18.22 -6.64 1.94
CA GLY A 4 17.88 -5.29 2.35
C GLY A 4 16.75 -5.29 3.36
N ILE A 5 16.56 -4.16 4.04
CA ILE A 5 15.48 -3.94 5.00
C ILE A 5 14.80 -2.61 4.66
N GLY A 6 13.50 -2.54 4.90
CA GLY A 6 12.73 -1.33 4.65
C GLY A 6 11.63 -1.18 5.68
N THR A 7 11.36 0.06 6.06
CA THR A 7 10.31 0.42 6.99
C THR A 7 9.66 1.73 6.53
N ASP A 8 8.38 1.87 6.81
CA ASP A 8 7.62 3.05 6.49
C ASP A 8 6.46 3.24 7.48
N ILE A 9 6.09 4.50 7.69
CA ILE A 9 4.98 4.89 8.55
C ILE A 9 4.11 5.85 7.76
N ILE A 10 2.81 5.55 7.68
CA ILE A 10 1.84 6.34 6.94
C ILE A 10 0.74 6.81 7.88
N GLU A 11 0.41 8.09 7.75
CA GLU A 11 -0.70 8.69 8.46
C GLU A 11 -2.01 8.48 7.68
N ASN A 12 -3.02 7.89 8.33
CA ASN A 12 -4.34 7.66 7.72
C ASN A 12 -4.97 8.94 7.21
N HIS A 13 -4.80 10.06 7.92
CA HIS A 13 -5.32 11.37 7.50
C HIS A 13 -4.85 11.76 6.09
N ARG A 14 -3.55 11.62 5.82
CA ARG A 14 -2.94 11.94 4.52
C ARG A 14 -3.49 11.06 3.40
N ILE A 15 -3.68 9.77 3.65
CA ILE A 15 -4.29 8.85 2.66
C ILE A 15 -5.76 9.21 2.44
N GLY A 16 -6.50 9.53 3.50
CA GLY A 16 -7.88 9.98 3.41
C GLY A 16 -8.03 11.26 2.58
N GLU A 17 -7.14 12.24 2.73
CA GLU A 17 -7.17 13.46 1.92
C GLU A 17 -6.93 13.19 0.43
N VAL A 18 -5.94 12.36 0.10
CA VAL A 18 -5.62 12.00 -1.29
C VAL A 18 -6.76 11.17 -1.90
N TYR A 19 -7.31 10.22 -1.14
CA TYR A 19 -8.46 9.42 -1.57
C TYR A 19 -9.69 10.29 -1.81
N ARG A 20 -10.01 11.23 -0.91
CA ARG A 20 -11.12 12.18 -1.13
C ARG A 20 -10.90 13.07 -2.35
N ARG A 21 -9.65 13.49 -2.61
CA ARG A 21 -9.31 14.39 -3.72
C ARG A 21 -9.33 13.70 -5.09
N TYR A 22 -8.86 12.46 -5.18
CA TYR A 22 -8.62 11.79 -6.47
C TYR A 22 -9.42 10.50 -6.66
N GLY A 23 -10.04 9.97 -5.61
CA GLY A 23 -10.85 8.74 -5.62
C GLY A 23 -10.15 7.58 -6.33
N HIS A 24 -10.89 6.93 -7.22
CA HIS A 24 -10.42 5.78 -7.99
C HIS A 24 -9.20 6.06 -8.88
N ARG A 25 -8.94 7.32 -9.28
CA ARG A 25 -7.72 7.64 -10.04
C ARG A 25 -6.47 7.40 -9.21
N PHE A 26 -6.50 7.76 -7.93
CA PHE A 26 -5.41 7.46 -7.00
C PHE A 26 -5.32 5.94 -6.77
N LEU A 27 -6.46 5.29 -6.54
CA LEU A 27 -6.48 3.86 -6.28
C LEU A 27 -5.86 3.05 -7.42
N ASN A 28 -6.37 3.27 -8.64
CA ASN A 28 -5.95 2.57 -9.84
C ASN A 28 -4.50 2.85 -10.25
N ARG A 29 -3.84 3.84 -9.65
CA ARG A 29 -2.42 4.11 -9.86
C ARG A 29 -1.52 3.31 -8.91
N ILE A 30 -1.99 3.03 -7.70
CA ILE A 30 -1.15 2.55 -6.60
C ILE A 30 -1.44 1.09 -6.23
N PHE A 31 -2.70 0.70 -6.26
CA PHE A 31 -3.17 -0.59 -5.76
C PHE A 31 -3.55 -1.53 -6.89
N THR A 32 -3.43 -2.84 -6.65
CA THR A 32 -4.03 -3.87 -7.51
C THR A 32 -5.55 -3.87 -7.32
N GLU A 33 -6.27 -4.53 -8.22
CA GLU A 33 -7.73 -4.62 -8.13
C GLU A 33 -8.17 -5.36 -6.85
N GLU A 34 -7.45 -6.41 -6.49
CA GLU A 34 -7.66 -7.22 -5.30
C GLU A 34 -7.45 -6.42 -4.02
N GLU A 35 -6.45 -5.52 -4.00
CA GLU A 35 -6.19 -4.63 -2.87
C GLU A 35 -7.30 -3.59 -2.70
N ILE A 36 -7.80 -3.04 -3.81
CA ILE A 36 -8.91 -2.08 -3.82
C ILE A 36 -10.17 -2.75 -3.30
N GLN A 37 -10.55 -3.90 -3.86
CA GLN A 37 -11.72 -4.66 -3.44
C GLN A 37 -11.67 -5.02 -1.95
N TYR A 38 -10.50 -5.41 -1.45
CA TYR A 38 -10.33 -5.68 -0.03
C TYR A 38 -10.47 -4.42 0.83
N ALA A 39 -9.89 -3.29 0.44
CA ALA A 39 -10.03 -2.07 1.22
C ALA A 39 -11.49 -1.59 1.24
N GLU A 40 -12.14 -1.58 0.08
CA GLU A 40 -13.53 -1.13 -0.08
C GLU A 40 -14.57 -2.12 0.45
N SER A 41 -14.19 -3.35 0.81
CA SER A 41 -15.09 -4.28 1.52
C SER A 41 -15.33 -3.90 2.99
N HIS A 42 -14.62 -2.89 3.51
CA HIS A 42 -14.76 -2.41 4.89
C HIS A 42 -15.52 -1.07 4.91
N GLU A 43 -16.14 -0.75 6.05
CA GLU A 43 -16.91 0.49 6.22
C GLU A 43 -16.05 1.74 5.99
N ASP A 44 -14.81 1.73 6.50
CA ASP A 44 -13.82 2.76 6.20
C ASP A 44 -12.61 2.13 5.47
N PRO A 45 -12.41 2.41 4.17
CA PRO A 45 -11.29 1.88 3.42
C PRO A 45 -9.94 2.54 3.77
N VAL A 46 -9.93 3.74 4.38
CA VAL A 46 -8.71 4.55 4.54
C VAL A 46 -7.61 3.84 5.35
N PRO A 47 -7.88 3.23 6.52
CA PRO A 47 -6.86 2.52 7.28
C PRO A 47 -6.24 1.35 6.52
N TYR A 48 -7.04 0.64 5.71
CA TYR A 48 -6.58 -0.50 4.91
C TYR A 48 -5.72 -0.05 3.73
N LEU A 49 -6.12 1.03 3.05
CA LEU A 49 -5.32 1.66 2.00
C LEU A 49 -3.99 2.18 2.56
N ALA A 50 -4.00 2.80 3.74
CA ALA A 50 -2.80 3.32 4.39
C ALA A 50 -1.83 2.21 4.80
N ALA A 51 -2.33 1.12 5.40
CA ALA A 51 -1.50 -0.04 5.74
C ALA A 51 -0.84 -0.65 4.50
N ARG A 52 -1.59 -0.82 3.41
CA ARG A 52 -1.05 -1.34 2.14
C ARG A 52 -0.04 -0.39 1.52
N PHE A 53 -0.28 0.92 1.57
CA PHE A 53 0.67 1.92 1.10
C PHE A 53 2.00 1.84 1.87
N ALA A 54 1.94 1.75 3.20
CA ALA A 54 3.14 1.63 4.04
C ALA A 54 3.95 0.35 3.73
N VAL A 55 3.27 -0.77 3.50
CA VAL A 55 3.96 -2.03 3.13
C VAL A 55 4.62 -1.90 1.75
N LYS A 56 3.97 -1.28 0.76
CA LYS A 56 4.55 -1.04 -0.56
C LYS A 56 5.80 -0.16 -0.47
N GLU A 57 5.74 0.95 0.27
CA GLU A 57 6.90 1.82 0.51
C GLU A 57 8.05 1.08 1.23
N ALA A 58 7.73 0.29 2.26
CA ALA A 58 8.72 -0.51 2.97
C ALA A 58 9.37 -1.56 2.04
N ALA A 59 8.61 -2.21 1.16
CA ALA A 59 9.13 -3.15 0.19
C ALA A 59 10.07 -2.47 -0.83
N VAL A 60 9.67 -1.34 -1.39
CA VAL A 60 10.49 -0.55 -2.34
C VAL A 60 11.83 -0.15 -1.70
N LYS A 61 11.81 0.30 -0.44
CA LYS A 61 13.02 0.61 0.33
C LYS A 61 13.90 -0.61 0.56
N ALA A 62 13.31 -1.76 0.93
CA ALA A 62 14.06 -2.99 1.15
C ALA A 62 14.75 -3.50 -0.12
N LEU A 63 14.16 -3.24 -1.30
CA LEU A 63 14.71 -3.61 -2.59
C LEU A 63 15.78 -2.64 -3.11
N ASN A 64 16.05 -1.53 -2.41
CA ASN A 64 16.94 -0.44 -2.86
C ASN A 64 16.54 0.14 -4.22
N ILE A 65 15.24 0.15 -4.52
CA ILE A 65 14.71 0.67 -5.77
C ILE A 65 14.18 2.07 -5.51
N GLN A 66 14.60 3.04 -6.31
CA GLN A 66 14.00 4.38 -6.25
C GLN A 66 12.57 4.28 -6.81
N GLY A 67 11.58 4.77 -6.06
CA GLY A 67 10.19 4.76 -6.50
C GLY A 67 10.04 5.34 -7.92
N GLY A 68 9.54 4.54 -8.86
CA GLY A 68 9.36 4.91 -10.27
C GLY A 68 10.54 4.59 -11.21
N GLN A 69 11.68 4.07 -10.72
CA GLN A 69 12.73 3.52 -11.59
C GLN A 69 12.64 1.98 -11.59
N GLY A 70 12.01 1.42 -12.63
CA GLY A 70 12.01 -0.02 -12.91
C GLY A 70 10.94 -0.86 -12.21
N ILE A 71 10.24 -0.32 -11.21
CA ILE A 71 9.11 -0.98 -10.53
C ILE A 71 7.94 -0.02 -10.37
N SER A 72 6.76 -0.44 -10.81
CA SER A 72 5.45 0.19 -10.60
C SER A 72 4.90 -0.15 -9.21
N TRP A 73 4.06 0.72 -8.67
CA TRP A 73 3.34 0.44 -7.41
C TRP A 73 2.54 -0.86 -7.43
N LYS A 74 2.09 -1.30 -8.61
CA LYS A 74 1.34 -2.54 -8.80
C LYS A 74 2.20 -3.80 -8.91
N ASP A 75 3.51 -3.65 -9.05
CA ASP A 75 4.43 -4.80 -9.08
C ASP A 75 4.68 -5.36 -7.67
N VAL A 76 4.29 -4.60 -6.63
CA VAL A 76 4.24 -5.05 -5.25
C VAL A 76 2.77 -5.19 -4.86
N GLU A 77 2.33 -6.42 -4.59
CA GLU A 77 0.99 -6.69 -4.09
C GLU A 77 1.06 -7.20 -2.66
N VAL A 78 0.20 -6.67 -1.80
CA VAL A 78 0.07 -7.16 -0.43
C VAL A 78 -1.05 -8.19 -0.38
N VAL A 79 -0.70 -9.47 -0.32
CA VAL A 79 -1.68 -10.57 -0.30
C VAL A 79 -2.23 -10.84 1.10
N GLY A 80 -3.49 -11.26 1.16
CA GLY A 80 -4.16 -11.67 2.40
C GLY A 80 -4.87 -10.55 3.16
N LYS A 81 -5.57 -10.95 4.22
CA LYS A 81 -6.30 -10.03 5.10
C LYS A 81 -5.31 -9.47 6.12
N ILE A 82 -5.03 -8.17 6.06
CA ILE A 82 -4.19 -7.50 7.05
C ILE A 82 -5.05 -7.24 8.29
N PHE A 83 -5.31 -8.29 9.07
CA PHE A 83 -5.66 -8.19 10.48
C PHE A 83 -5.37 -9.54 11.14
N GLY A 84 -4.42 -9.55 12.07
CA GLY A 84 -4.36 -10.58 13.11
C GLY A 84 -3.82 -11.96 12.74
N LYS A 85 -2.94 -12.12 11.73
CA LYS A 85 -2.03 -13.28 11.79
C LYS A 85 -1.02 -13.02 12.91
N LYS A 86 -1.35 -13.48 14.13
CA LYS A 86 -0.31 -14.01 15.02
C LYS A 86 0.46 -15.03 14.18
N GLN A 87 1.78 -14.86 14.14
CA GLN A 87 2.68 -15.82 13.51
C GLN A 87 2.39 -17.24 13.99
#